data_AF-A0A967K0A2-F1
#
_entry.id   AF-A0A967K0A2-F1
#
_cell.length_a   1.000
_cell.length_b   1.000
_cell.length_c   1.000
_cell.angle_alpha   90.00
_cell.angle_beta   90.00
_cell.angle_gamma   90.00
#
_symmetry.space_group_name_H-M   'P 1'
#
loop_
_entity.id
_entity.type
_entity.pdbx_description
1 polymer ?
#
loop_
_entity_poly.entity_id
_entity_poly.type
_entity_poly.pdbx_seq_one_letter_code
_entity_poly.pdbx_strand_id
1 'polypeptide(L)'
;MHNIIDAVLSRIGSVVGGTFADIGAYHDYLYIRYGPDITMAIYLCALILLLIIIFKIFKLAFNLLRFVIIPALLAGYVATTFFSVNLLSVLPVVGAAFSFLFLLKA
;
A
#
# COMPACT_ATOMS: atom_id res chain seq x y z
N MET A 1 1.65 27.99 -14.40
CA MET A 1 1.37 26.86 -13.48
C MET A 1 -0.03 26.26 -13.66
N HIS A 2 -1.08 27.03 -14.00
CA HIS A 2 -2.44 26.49 -14.29
C HIS A 2 -2.46 25.41 -15.41
N ASN A 3 -1.80 25.67 -16.55
CA ASN A 3 -1.82 24.73 -17.70
C ASN A 3 -1.23 23.33 -17.46
N ILE A 4 -0.33 23.15 -16.49
CA ILE A 4 0.26 21.83 -16.19
C ILE A 4 -0.70 21.00 -15.35
N ILE A 5 -1.39 21.64 -14.40
CA ILE A 5 -2.38 20.98 -13.55
C ILE A 5 -3.56 20.52 -14.41
N ASP A 6 -4.04 21.36 -15.33
CA ASP A 6 -5.14 21.01 -16.24
C ASP A 6 -4.76 19.87 -17.20
N ALA A 7 -3.53 19.86 -17.70
CA ALA A 7 -3.02 18.79 -18.57
C ALA A 7 -2.88 17.45 -17.83
N VAL A 8 -2.45 17.48 -16.56
CA VAL A 8 -2.34 16.29 -15.70
C VAL A 8 -3.73 15.78 -15.34
N LEU A 9 -4.66 16.67 -14.97
CA LEU A 9 -6.04 16.31 -14.67
C LEU A 9 -6.76 15.72 -15.89
N SER A 10 -6.53 16.27 -17.08
CA SER A 10 -7.05 15.72 -18.34
C SER A 10 -6.51 14.32 -18.64
N ARG A 11 -5.21 14.08 -18.43
CA ARG A 11 -4.61 12.75 -18.59
C ARG A 11 -5.13 11.74 -17.57
N ILE A 12 -5.27 12.14 -16.31
CA ILE A 12 -5.86 11.29 -15.28
C ILE A 12 -7.31 10.98 -15.66
N GLY A 13 -8.10 11.98 -16.07
CA GLY A 13 -9.47 11.78 -16.52
C GLY A 13 -9.58 10.85 -17.72
N SER A 14 -8.65 10.93 -18.68
CA SER A 14 -8.59 10.04 -19.84
C SER A 14 -8.22 8.60 -19.46
N VAL A 15 -7.22 8.41 -18.59
CA VAL A 15 -6.81 7.07 -18.15
C VAL A 15 -7.90 6.43 -17.29
N VAL A 16 -8.44 7.18 -16.34
CA VAL A 16 -9.50 6.73 -15.45
C VAL A 16 -10.79 6.46 -16.23
N GLY A 17 -11.21 7.39 -17.08
CA GLY A 17 -12.39 7.25 -17.93
C GLY A 17 -12.28 6.10 -18.94
N GLY A 18 -11.11 5.92 -19.56
CA GLY A 18 -10.85 4.78 -20.45
C GLY A 18 -10.90 3.45 -19.70
N THR A 19 -10.27 3.38 -18.52
CA THR A 19 -10.30 2.17 -17.68
C THR A 19 -11.72 1.81 -17.24
N PHE A 20 -12.55 2.80 -16.89
CA PHE A 20 -13.95 2.56 -16.52
C PHE A 20 -14.83 2.15 -17.71
N ALA A 21 -14.57 2.68 -18.91
CA ALA A 21 -15.25 2.26 -20.14
C ALA A 21 -14.94 0.80 -20.48
N ASP A 22 -13.67 0.39 -20.33
CA ASP A 22 -13.25 -0.99 -20.54
C ASP A 22 -13.92 -1.92 -19.51
N ILE A 23 -13.98 -1.52 -18.23
CA ILE A 23 -14.66 -2.30 -17.18
C ILE A 23 -16.16 -2.46 -17.48
N GLY A 24 -16.82 -1.42 -17.98
CA GLY A 24 -18.23 -1.49 -18.40
C GLY A 24 -18.46 -2.46 -19.57
N ALA A 25 -17.59 -2.43 -20.58
CA ALA A 25 -17.65 -3.39 -21.69
C ALA A 25 -17.42 -4.83 -21.22
N TYR A 26 -16.52 -5.05 -20.26
CA TYR A 26 -16.30 -6.36 -19.65
C TYR A 26 -17.47 -6.82 -18.78
N HIS A 27 -18.13 -5.90 -18.05
CA HIS A 27 -19.36 -6.20 -17.31
C HIS A 27 -20.45 -6.72 -18.24
N ASP A 28 -20.73 -5.98 -19.31
CA ASP A 28 -21.80 -6.33 -20.26
C ASP A 28 -21.49 -7.65 -20.98
N TYR A 29 -20.23 -7.88 -21.34
CA TYR A 29 -19.79 -9.16 -21.88
C TYR A 29 -20.02 -10.33 -20.92
N LEU A 30 -19.66 -10.19 -19.65
CA LEU A 30 -19.86 -11.23 -18.63
C LEU A 30 -21.35 -11.47 -18.38
N TYR A 31 -22.13 -10.40 -18.29
CA TYR A 31 -23.57 -10.46 -18.05
C TYR A 31 -24.30 -11.18 -19.18
N ILE A 32 -23.98 -10.85 -20.44
CA ILE A 32 -24.60 -11.49 -21.62
C ILE A 32 -24.17 -12.95 -21.75
N ARG A 33 -22.92 -13.28 -21.45
CA ARG A 33 -22.37 -14.62 -21.70
C ARG A 33 -22.66 -15.63 -20.59
N TYR A 34 -22.64 -15.19 -19.34
CA TYR A 34 -22.74 -16.07 -18.16
C TYR A 34 -23.95 -15.78 -17.28
N GLY A 35 -24.70 -14.71 -17.56
CA GLY A 35 -25.87 -14.31 -16.79
C GLY A 35 -25.52 -13.53 -15.52
N PRO A 36 -26.55 -12.99 -14.83
CA PRO A 36 -26.39 -12.12 -13.67
C PRO A 36 -25.74 -12.82 -12.47
N ASP A 37 -26.09 -14.08 -12.22
CA ASP A 37 -25.65 -14.80 -11.02
C ASP A 37 -24.13 -15.05 -11.01
N ILE A 38 -23.58 -15.49 -12.14
CA ILE A 38 -22.15 -15.76 -12.30
C ILE A 38 -21.36 -14.44 -12.29
N THR A 39 -21.89 -13.39 -12.92
CA THR A 39 -21.28 -12.06 -12.95
C THR A 39 -21.15 -11.50 -11.53
N MET A 40 -22.19 -11.62 -10.70
CA MET A 40 -22.15 -11.23 -9.29
C MET A 40 -21.15 -12.05 -8.48
N ALA A 41 -21.04 -13.37 -8.73
CA ALA A 41 -20.04 -14.21 -8.08
C ALA A 41 -18.59 -13.78 -8.39
N ILE A 42 -18.31 -13.35 -9.63
CA ILE A 42 -17.00 -12.82 -10.03
C ILE A 42 -16.68 -11.52 -9.27
N TYR A 43 -17.64 -10.59 -9.15
CA TYR A 43 -17.45 -9.37 -8.36
C TYR A 43 -17.22 -9.64 -6.88
N LEU A 44 -17.95 -10.59 -6.30
CA LEU A 44 -17.75 -11.03 -4.92
C LEU A 44 -16.35 -11.63 -4.70
N CYS A 45 -15.90 -12.46 -5.64
CA CYS A 45 -14.55 -13.04 -5.59
C CYS A 45 -13.47 -11.95 -5.68
N ALA A 46 -13.63 -10.97 -6.59
CA ALA A 46 -12.71 -9.85 -6.71
C ALA A 46 -12.68 -8.99 -5.42
N LEU A 47 -13.83 -8.76 -4.80
CA LEU A 47 -13.93 -8.04 -3.52
C LEU A 47 -13.21 -8.79 -2.40
N ILE A 48 -13.39 -10.11 -2.30
CA ILE A 48 -12.71 -10.95 -1.31
C ILE A 48 -11.19 -10.92 -1.52
N LEU A 49 -10.72 -11.03 -2.75
CA LEU A 49 -9.29 -10.92 -3.08
C LEU A 49 -8.73 -9.55 -2.66
N LEU A 50 -9.46 -8.48 -2.94
CA LEU A 50 -9.07 -7.13 -2.56
C LEU A 50 -8.99 -6.98 -1.04
N LEU A 51 -9.96 -7.51 -0.29
CA LEU A 51 -9.93 -7.54 1.18
C LEU A 51 -8.74 -8.34 1.73
N ILE A 52 -8.41 -9.49 1.14
CA ILE A 52 -7.24 -10.29 1.53
C ILE A 52 -5.94 -9.50 1.32
N ILE A 53 -5.82 -8.79 0.20
CA ILE A 53 -4.64 -7.97 -0.11
C ILE A 53 -4.52 -6.83 0.92
N ILE A 54 -5.61 -6.09 1.18
CA ILE A 54 -5.63 -5.01 2.18
C ILE A 54 -5.22 -5.56 3.56
N PHE A 55 -5.78 -6.71 3.96
CA PHE A 55 -5.45 -7.32 5.24
C PHE A 55 -3.98 -7.74 5.32
N LYS A 56 -3.41 -8.29 4.25
CA LYS A 56 -1.97 -8.61 4.18
C LYS A 56 -1.11 -7.35 4.29
N ILE A 57 -1.46 -6.27 3.60
CA ILE A 57 -0.74 -4.99 3.69
C ILE A 57 -0.81 -4.45 5.12
N PHE A 58 -1.99 -4.49 5.74
CA PHE A 58 -2.17 -4.03 7.11
C PHE A 58 -1.33 -4.86 8.11
N LYS A 59 -1.34 -6.19 7.95
CA LYS A 59 -0.51 -7.09 8.76
C LYS A 59 0.98 -6.81 8.57
N LEU A 60 1.42 -6.55 7.34
CA LEU A 60 2.80 -6.18 7.03
C LEU A 60 3.18 -4.84 7.69
N ALA A 61 2.33 -3.82 7.56
CA ALA A 61 2.54 -2.51 8.17
C ALA A 61 2.63 -2.61 9.70
N PHE A 62 1.75 -3.42 10.32
CA PHE A 62 1.78 -3.65 11.76
C PHE A 62 3.04 -4.40 12.20
N ASN A 63 3.48 -5.40 11.42
CA ASN A 63 4.73 -6.10 11.67
C ASN A 63 5.94 -5.17 11.56
N LEU A 64 6.01 -4.31 10.53
CA LEU A 64 7.07 -3.31 10.40
C LEU A 64 7.09 -2.35 11.59
N LEU A 65 5.92 -1.85 12.00
CA LEU A 65 5.82 -0.99 13.18
C LEU A 65 6.35 -1.69 14.44
N ARG A 66 5.91 -2.93 14.69
CA ARG A 66 6.24 -3.69 15.89
C ARG A 66 7.70 -4.14 15.94
N PHE A 67 8.25 -4.58 14.81
CA PHE A 67 9.57 -5.22 14.76
C PHE A 67 10.69 -4.28 14.32
N VAL A 68 10.36 -3.15 13.69
CA VAL A 68 11.35 -2.19 13.19
C VAL A 68 11.25 -0.86 13.92
N ILE A 69 10.08 -0.22 13.88
CA ILE A 69 9.94 1.17 14.35
C ILE A 69 10.03 1.26 15.87
N ILE A 70 9.29 0.43 16.62
CA ILE A 70 9.31 0.46 18.09
C ILE A 70 10.71 0.14 18.65
N PRO A 71 11.39 -0.94 18.23
CA PRO A 71 12.75 -1.23 18.68
C PRO A 71 13.75 -0.15 18.27
N ALA A 72 13.59 0.43 17.06
CA ALA A 72 14.49 1.47 16.60
C ALA A 72 14.34 2.79 17.39
N LEU A 73 13.12 3.15 17.77
CA LEU A 73 12.87 4.30 18.65
C LEU A 73 13.46 4.08 20.04
N LEU A 74 13.29 2.87 20.61
CA LEU A 74 13.87 2.50 21.91
C LEU A 74 15.40 2.56 21.89
N ALA A 75 16.02 1.91 20.91
CA ALA A 75 17.48 1.91 20.78
C ALA A 75 18.03 3.29 20.44
N GLY A 76 17.32 4.07 19.60
CA GLY A 76 17.66 5.47 19.32
C GLY A 76 17.59 6.32 20.59
N TYR A 77 16.54 6.20 21.39
CA TYR A 77 16.40 6.91 22.66
C TYR A 77 17.56 6.60 23.62
N VAL A 78 17.87 5.32 23.83
CA VAL A 78 19.00 4.87 24.64
C VAL A 78 20.31 5.47 24.11
N ALA A 79 20.58 5.35 22.80
CA ALA A 79 21.79 5.91 22.21
C ALA A 79 21.91 7.43 22.43
N THR A 80 20.81 8.17 22.31
CA THR A 80 20.83 9.62 22.57
C THR A 80 21.06 9.98 24.03
N THR A 81 20.62 9.15 24.98
CA THR A 81 20.85 9.39 26.40
C THR A 81 22.29 9.14 26.80
N PHE A 82 22.96 8.15 26.21
CA PHE A 82 24.32 7.76 26.58
C PHE A 82 25.43 8.41 25.75
N PHE A 83 25.16 8.79 24.49
CA PHE A 83 26.20 9.27 23.56
C PHE A 83 26.03 10.73 23.11
N SER A 84 25.09 11.49 23.69
CA SER A 84 24.82 12.91 23.36
C SER A 84 24.66 13.19 21.86
N VAL A 85 24.20 12.21 21.09
CA VAL A 85 23.88 12.32 19.67
C VAL A 85 22.41 12.68 19.48
N ASN A 86 22.09 13.41 18.42
CA ASN A 86 20.71 13.78 18.11
C ASN A 86 19.88 12.57 17.68
N LEU A 87 18.63 12.50 18.17
CA LEU A 87 17.74 11.36 17.90
C LEU A 87 17.44 11.22 16.40
N LEU A 88 17.27 12.35 15.72
CA LEU A 88 17.03 12.41 14.29
C LEU A 88 18.23 11.91 13.45
N SER A 89 19.46 11.97 13.97
CA SER A 89 20.63 11.44 13.25
C SER A 89 20.84 9.94 13.47
N VAL A 90 20.34 9.40 14.58
CA VAL A 90 20.46 7.97 14.93
C VAL A 90 19.31 7.13 14.38
N LEU A 91 18.11 7.72 14.24
CA LEU A 91 16.91 7.03 13.76
C LEU A 91 17.09 6.30 12.40
N PRO A 92 17.71 6.90 11.37
CA PRO A 92 17.86 6.25 10.08
C PRO A 92 18.77 5.02 10.15
N VAL A 93 19.85 5.10 10.94
CA VAL A 93 20.84 4.03 11.11
C VAL A 93 20.23 2.85 11.86
N VAL A 94 19.56 3.15 12.97
CA VAL A 94 18.91 2.14 13.80
C VAL A 94 17.70 1.54 13.08
N GLY A 95 16.92 2.37 12.38
CA GLY A 95 15.82 1.92 11.52
C GLY A 95 16.30 0.99 10.40
N ALA A 96 17.42 1.30 9.74
CA ALA A 96 18.02 0.43 8.73
C ALA A 96 18.50 -0.91 9.33
N ALA A 97 19.14 -0.89 10.50
CA ALA A 97 19.60 -2.09 11.19
C ALA A 97 18.43 -3.02 11.57
N PHE A 98 17.36 -2.48 12.16
CA PHE A 98 16.18 -3.30 12.48
C PHE A 98 15.38 -3.73 11.25
N SER A 99 15.39 -2.93 10.17
CA SER A 99 14.80 -3.35 8.88
C SER A 99 15.54 -4.55 8.29
N PHE A 100 16.88 -4.58 8.40
CA PHE A 100 17.69 -5.71 7.97
C PHE A 100 17.43 -6.96 8.82
N LEU A 101 17.28 -6.81 10.13
CA LEU A 101 16.89 -7.90 11.04
C LEU A 101 15.47 -8.41 10.76
N PHE A 102 14.55 -7.53 10.37
CA PHE A 102 13.20 -7.93 9.96
C PHE A 102 13.22 -8.72 8.65
N LEU A 103 14.02 -8.31 7.66
CA LEU A 103 14.20 -9.05 6.41
C LEU A 103 14.88 -10.42 6.59
N LEU A 104 15.80 -10.55 7.55
CA LEU A 104 16.44 -11.84 7.87
C LEU A 104 15.50 -12.81 8.61
N LYS A 105 14.47 -12.29 9.28
CA LYS A 105 13.51 -13.08 10.06
C LYS A 105 12.22 -13.40 9.28
N ALA A 106 11.91 -12.63 8.24
CA ALA A 106 10.79 -12.83 7.33
C ALA A 106 11.06 -13.96 6.34
#